data_AF-A0A8B3NQL6-F1
#
_entry.id   AF-A0A8B3NQL6-F1
#
_cell.length_a   1.000
_cell.length_b   1.000
_cell.length_c   1.000
_cell.angle_alpha   90.00
_cell.angle_beta   90.00
_cell.angle_gamma   90.00
#
_symmetry.space_group_name_H-M   'P 1'
#
loop_
_entity.id
_entity.type
_entity.pdbx_description
1 polymer ?
#
loop_
_entity_poly.entity_id
_entity_poly.type
_entity_poly.pdbx_seq_one_letter_code
_entity_poly.pdbx_strand_id
1 'polypeptide(L)'
;MGRIVLTYDPYWPMLDVDIVQGNFRGHGVVYFTTNEVSEFMTSLNAYPLERAMLSLKSPGLLNISVFPTDGVGHLAVRIEVAEDLDAVEFARIQLRTDYSGLSRFHNQLTLMAEGELNEIVLEEKG
;
A
#
# COMPACT_ATOMS: atom_id res chain seq x y z
N MET A 1 -16.26 -5.29 -3.76
CA MET A 1 -15.60 -4.94 -2.50
C MET A 1 -14.21 -5.54 -2.52
N GLY A 2 -13.21 -4.68 -2.70
CA GLY A 2 -11.80 -5.06 -2.64
C GLY A 2 -11.25 -4.91 -1.21
N ARG A 3 -10.38 -5.83 -0.79
CA ARG A 3 -9.67 -5.80 0.50
C ARG A 3 -8.18 -6.01 0.26
N ILE A 4 -7.38 -5.27 1.02
CA ILE A 4 -5.93 -5.43 1.09
C ILE A 4 -5.54 -5.63 2.53
N VAL A 5 -4.67 -6.59 2.79
CA VAL A 5 -4.06 -6.81 4.10
C VAL A 5 -2.56 -6.67 3.93
N LEU A 6 -1.95 -5.75 4.68
CA LEU A 6 -0.49 -5.62 4.80
C LEU A 6 -0.09 -6.16 6.17
N THR A 7 0.77 -7.18 6.20
CA THR A 7 1.29 -7.76 7.45
C THR A 7 2.78 -7.48 7.56
N TYR A 8 3.22 -6.95 8.71
CA TYR A 8 4.64 -6.67 8.99
C TYR A 8 5.20 -7.67 9.99
N ASP A 9 6.37 -8.24 9.68
CA ASP A 9 7.16 -9.03 10.62
C ASP A 9 8.24 -8.13 11.26
N PRO A 10 8.24 -7.90 12.59
CA PRO A 10 9.25 -7.06 13.23
C PRO A 10 10.64 -7.72 13.31
N TYR A 11 10.74 -9.04 13.10
CA TYR A 11 12.01 -9.77 13.08
C TYR A 11 12.66 -9.79 11.69
N TRP A 12 11.87 -9.60 10.63
CA TRP A 12 12.30 -9.56 9.24
C TRP A 12 11.59 -8.41 8.54
N PRO A 13 12.27 -7.36 8.04
CA PRO A 13 11.62 -6.19 7.46
C PRO A 13 10.92 -6.55 6.14
N MET A 14 9.75 -7.14 6.29
CA MET A 14 9.01 -7.90 5.31
C MET A 14 7.57 -7.44 5.39
N LEU A 15 6.98 -7.18 4.22
CA LEU A 15 5.59 -6.88 4.05
C LEU A 15 4.96 -8.05 3.29
N ASP A 16 4.04 -8.74 3.95
CA ASP A 16 3.15 -9.71 3.30
C ASP A 16 1.87 -8.98 2.87
N VAL A 17 1.51 -9.12 1.60
CA VAL A 17 0.37 -8.44 0.98
C VAL A 17 -0.60 -9.43 0.39
N ASP A 18 -1.79 -9.47 0.95
CA ASP A 18 -2.93 -10.17 0.38
C ASP A 18 -3.90 -9.17 -0.26
N ILE A 19 -4.25 -9.40 -1.52
CA ILE A 19 -5.26 -8.66 -2.28
C ILE A 19 -6.41 -9.59 -2.61
N VAL A 20 -7.63 -9.15 -2.31
CA VAL A 20 -8.86 -9.84 -2.70
C VAL A 20 -9.81 -8.87 -3.39
N GLN A 21 -10.26 -9.19 -4.60
CA GLN A 21 -11.29 -8.42 -5.32
C GLN A 21 -12.23 -9.34 -6.11
N GLY A 22 -13.44 -9.56 -5.60
CA GLY A 22 -14.38 -10.51 -6.21
C GLY A 22 -13.81 -11.93 -6.21
N ASN A 23 -13.66 -12.53 -7.39
CA ASN A 23 -13.02 -13.84 -7.56
C ASN A 23 -11.49 -13.77 -7.70
N PHE A 24 -10.92 -12.57 -7.74
CA PHE A 24 -9.50 -12.36 -7.87
C PHE A 24 -8.82 -12.40 -6.49
N ARG A 25 -7.68 -13.11 -6.42
CA ARG A 25 -6.78 -13.13 -5.26
C ARG A 25 -5.34 -12.95 -5.74
N GLY A 26 -4.60 -12.09 -5.07
CA GLY A 26 -3.16 -11.94 -5.25
C GLY A 26 -2.49 -12.00 -3.89
N HIS A 27 -1.31 -12.59 -3.86
CA HIS A 27 -0.47 -12.64 -2.67
C HIS A 27 0.94 -12.24 -3.10
N GLY A 28 1.68 -11.58 -2.22
CA GLY A 28 3.06 -11.25 -2.48
C GLY A 28 3.77 -10.85 -1.22
N VAL A 29 5.03 -11.26 -1.13
CA VAL A 29 5.91 -10.96 -0.02
C VAL A 29 7.04 -10.11 -0.54
N VAL A 30 7.27 -8.97 0.10
CA VAL A 30 8.39 -8.08 -0.23
C VAL A 30 9.21 -7.73 0.99
N TYR A 31 10.53 -7.70 0.84
CA TYR A 31 11.43 -7.10 1.82
C TYR A 31 11.60 -5.61 1.52
N PHE A 32 11.77 -4.82 2.55
CA PHE A 32 11.97 -3.38 2.42
C PHE A 32 12.99 -2.85 3.40
N THR A 33 13.59 -1.71 3.07
CA THR A 33 14.36 -0.92 4.01
C THR A 33 13.47 0.10 4.70
N THR A 34 13.76 0.43 5.96
CA THR A 34 13.06 1.47 6.70
C THR A 34 13.09 2.83 6.00
N ASN A 35 14.12 3.09 5.20
CA ASN A 35 14.24 4.32 4.42
C ASN A 35 13.19 4.43 3.30
N GLU A 36 12.97 3.37 2.51
CA GLU A 36 12.00 3.37 1.40
C GLU A 36 10.58 3.66 1.89
N VAL A 37 10.21 3.07 3.04
CA VAL A 37 8.90 3.30 3.66
C VAL A 37 8.81 4.70 4.27
N SER A 38 9.90 5.21 4.86
CA SER A 38 9.94 6.56 5.44
C SER A 38 9.75 7.67 4.40
N GLU A 39 10.40 7.55 3.24
CA GLU A 39 10.23 8.49 2.12
C GLU A 39 8.79 8.46 1.60
N PHE A 40 8.23 7.26 1.43
CA PHE A 40 6.83 7.11 1.05
C PHE A 40 5.88 7.74 2.08
N MET A 41 6.05 7.45 3.38
CA MET A 41 5.23 8.05 4.45
C MET A 41 5.30 9.58 4.42
N THR A 42 6.49 10.14 4.25
CA THR A 42 6.68 11.60 4.14
C THR A 42 5.90 12.16 2.96
N SER A 43 5.91 11.48 1.81
CA SER A 43 5.17 11.92 0.61
C SER A 43 3.65 11.93 0.78
N LEU A 44 3.08 11.06 1.63
CA LEU A 44 1.63 11.01 1.87
C LEU A 44 1.10 12.26 2.61
N ASN A 45 1.97 13.03 3.26
CA ASN A 45 1.60 14.24 4.01
C ASN A 45 1.55 15.52 3.14
N ALA A 46 1.89 15.44 1.86
CA ALA A 46 1.88 16.60 0.97
C ALA A 46 0.44 17.13 0.72
N TYR A 47 0.28 18.45 0.71
CA TYR A 47 -0.97 19.11 0.32
C TYR A 47 -0.72 20.30 -0.63
N PRO A 48 -1.31 20.30 -1.85
CA PRO A 48 -2.05 19.18 -2.44
C PRO A 48 -1.12 18.00 -2.76
N LEU A 49 -1.61 16.77 -2.58
CA LEU A 49 -0.89 15.57 -3.00
C LEU A 49 -0.90 15.49 -4.53
N GLU A 50 0.27 15.49 -5.17
CA GLU A 50 0.39 15.24 -6.61
C GLU A 50 0.47 13.74 -6.91
N ARG A 51 1.43 13.05 -6.29
CA ARG A 51 1.58 11.59 -6.34
C ARG A 51 2.52 11.13 -5.22
N ALA A 52 2.15 10.04 -4.57
CA ALA A 52 3.04 9.27 -3.70
C ALA A 52 3.22 7.88 -4.30
N MET A 53 4.42 7.31 -4.24
CA MET A 53 4.69 5.97 -4.75
C MET A 53 5.72 5.25 -3.88
N LEU A 54 5.41 4.00 -3.56
CA LEU A 54 6.31 3.01 -2.98
C LEU A 54 6.46 1.88 -3.98
N SER A 55 7.69 1.46 -4.27
CA SER A 55 7.99 0.31 -5.11
C SER A 55 9.00 -0.56 -4.38
N LEU A 56 8.56 -1.74 -3.93
CA LEU A 56 9.37 -2.71 -3.24
C LEU A 56 9.59 -3.91 -4.15
N LYS A 57 10.85 -4.36 -4.25
CA LYS A 57 11.31 -5.33 -5.25
C LYS A 57 12.25 -6.35 -4.62
N SER A 58 11.72 -7.41 -4.00
CA SER A 58 12.46 -8.59 -3.54
C SER A 58 11.59 -9.45 -2.62
N PRO A 59 11.38 -10.76 -2.84
CA PRO A 59 11.61 -11.50 -4.08
C PRO A 59 10.57 -11.20 -5.17
N GLY A 60 9.43 -10.61 -4.80
CA GLY A 60 8.37 -10.18 -5.72
C GLY A 60 8.34 -8.67 -5.93
N LEU A 61 7.21 -8.20 -6.47
CA LEU A 61 6.93 -6.79 -6.70
C LEU A 61 5.73 -6.36 -5.86
N LEU A 62 5.88 -5.24 -5.16
CA LEU A 62 4.77 -4.49 -4.57
C LEU A 62 4.91 -3.02 -4.98
N ASN A 63 3.92 -2.51 -5.70
CA ASN A 63 3.78 -1.09 -5.93
C ASN A 63 2.56 -0.57 -5.18
N ILE A 64 2.73 0.49 -4.40
CA ILE A 64 1.65 1.27 -3.82
C ILE A 64 1.75 2.66 -4.43
N SER A 65 0.65 3.17 -4.98
CA SER A 65 0.60 4.54 -5.49
C SER A 65 -0.66 5.26 -5.01
N VAL A 66 -0.48 6.51 -4.60
CA VAL A 66 -1.57 7.39 -4.18
C VAL A 66 -1.56 8.64 -5.04
N PHE A 67 -2.70 9.00 -5.62
CA PHE A 67 -2.82 10.14 -6.53
C PHE A 67 -4.24 10.72 -6.50
N PRO A 68 -4.39 12.03 -6.80
CA PRO A 68 -5.70 12.66 -6.87
C PRO A 68 -6.50 12.10 -8.06
N THR A 69 -7.80 11.86 -7.84
CA THR A 69 -8.73 11.44 -8.91
C THR A 69 -9.47 12.62 -9.51
N ASP A 70 -9.58 13.72 -8.78
CA ASP A 70 -10.22 14.96 -9.19
C ASP A 70 -9.68 16.16 -8.42
N GLY A 71 -10.15 17.36 -8.76
CA GLY A 71 -9.76 18.61 -8.11
C GLY A 71 -10.48 18.93 -6.81
N VAL A 72 -11.30 18.01 -6.26
CA VAL A 72 -12.12 18.27 -5.05
C VAL A 72 -11.69 17.43 -3.84
N GLY A 73 -10.51 16.81 -3.91
CA GLY A 73 -9.87 16.15 -2.79
C GLY A 73 -10.13 14.64 -2.69
N HIS A 74 -10.73 14.02 -3.70
CA HIS A 74 -10.76 12.57 -3.79
C HIS A 74 -9.42 12.04 -4.28
N LEU A 75 -8.99 10.93 -3.68
CA LEU A 75 -7.73 10.26 -3.96
C LEU A 75 -8.01 8.80 -4.33
N ALA A 76 -7.10 8.21 -5.10
CA ALA A 76 -7.05 6.78 -5.34
C ALA A 76 -5.78 6.20 -4.72
N VAL A 77 -5.92 5.06 -4.06
CA VAL A 77 -4.81 4.19 -3.67
C VAL A 77 -4.83 3.00 -4.60
N ARG A 78 -3.79 2.85 -5.43
CA ARG A 78 -3.62 1.70 -6.31
C ARG A 78 -2.49 0.84 -5.78
N ILE A 79 -2.75 -0.46 -5.65
CA ILE A 79 -1.79 -1.45 -5.23
C ILE A 79 -1.64 -2.50 -6.33
N GLU A 80 -0.39 -2.82 -6.64
CA GLU A 80 -0.01 -3.83 -7.63
C GLU A 80 0.93 -4.82 -6.95
N VAL A 81 0.61 -6.11 -7.04
CA VAL A 81 1.39 -7.20 -6.43
C VAL A 81 1.70 -8.25 -7.48
N ALA A 82 2.94 -8.76 -7.45
CA ALA A 82 3.32 -9.96 -8.15
C ALA A 82 4.30 -10.77 -7.30
N GLU A 83 4.21 -12.10 -7.39
CA GLU A 83 5.08 -13.03 -6.67
C GLU A 83 6.53 -13.00 -7.20
N ASP A 84 6.71 -12.71 -8.49
CA ASP A 84 7.99 -12.65 -9.17
C ASP A 84 8.21 -11.25 -9.79
N LEU A 85 9.44 -10.77 -9.76
CA LEU A 85 9.86 -9.52 -10.43
C LEU A 85 9.68 -9.58 -11.94
N ASP A 86 9.82 -10.77 -12.53
CA ASP A 86 9.67 -11.00 -13.97
C ASP A 86 8.23 -11.35 -14.38
N ALA A 87 7.28 -11.29 -13.44
CA ALA A 87 5.89 -11.60 -13.73
C ALA A 87 5.29 -10.64 -14.77
N VAL A 88 4.70 -11.21 -15.82
CA VAL A 88 3.95 -10.46 -16.85
C VAL A 88 2.56 -10.04 -16.33
N GLU A 89 2.04 -10.79 -15.35
CA GLU A 89 0.74 -10.58 -14.75
C GLU A 89 0.89 -10.12 -13.29
N PHE A 90 0.14 -9.08 -12.93
CA PHE A 90 0.12 -8.53 -11.58
C PHE A 90 -1.32 -8.40 -11.08
N ALA A 91 -1.48 -8.72 -9.80
CA ALA A 91 -2.66 -8.40 -9.01
C ALA A 91 -2.79 -6.90 -8.85
N ARG A 92 -3.79 -6.28 -9.48
CA ARG A 92 -4.05 -4.83 -9.32
C ARG A 92 -5.39 -4.60 -8.65
N ILE A 93 -5.37 -3.76 -7.62
CA ILE A 93 -6.54 -3.22 -6.95
C ILE A 93 -6.44 -1.70 -6.87
N GLN A 94 -7.59 -1.02 -6.96
CA GLN A 94 -7.67 0.43 -6.78
C GLN A 94 -8.81 0.75 -5.82
N LEU A 95 -8.50 1.47 -4.75
CA LEU A 95 -9.42 1.90 -3.71
C LEU A 95 -9.59 3.42 -3.78
N ARG A 96 -10.83 3.91 -3.65
CA ARG A 96 -11.10 5.35 -3.52
C ARG A 96 -11.00 5.77 -2.06
N THR A 97 -10.39 6.92 -1.81
CA THR A 97 -10.25 7.52 -0.48
C THR A 97 -10.25 9.05 -0.57
N ASP A 98 -10.02 9.72 0.55
CA ASP A 98 -9.83 11.16 0.69
C ASP A 98 -8.63 11.43 1.62
N TYR A 99 -8.32 12.70 1.89
CA TYR A 99 -7.23 13.06 2.80
C TYR A 99 -7.40 12.54 4.24
N SER A 100 -8.64 12.35 4.71
CA SER A 100 -8.90 11.80 6.04
C SER A 100 -8.57 10.30 6.08
N GLY A 101 -8.93 9.56 5.04
CA GLY A 101 -8.57 8.17 4.87
C GLY A 101 -7.08 7.98 4.63
N LEU A 102 -6.45 8.89 3.89
CA LEU A 102 -5.00 8.90 3.69
C LEU A 102 -4.24 9.14 5.00
N SER A 103 -4.69 10.10 5.82
CA SER A 103 -4.10 10.37 7.13
C SER A 103 -4.21 9.16 8.06
N ARG A 104 -5.35 8.45 8.05
CA ARG A 104 -5.50 7.19 8.78
C ARG A 104 -4.53 6.12 8.30
N PHE A 105 -4.41 5.95 6.98
CA PHE A 105 -3.49 4.98 6.40
C PHE A 105 -2.02 5.30 6.76
N HIS A 106 -1.62 6.56 6.67
CA HIS A 106 -0.30 7.03 7.10
C HIS A 106 -0.05 6.67 8.57
N ASN A 107 -1.00 6.96 9.46
CA ASN A 107 -0.88 6.62 10.89
C ASN A 107 -0.72 5.11 11.13
N GLN A 108 -1.45 4.27 10.38
CA GLN A 108 -1.31 2.82 10.47
C GLN A 108 0.07 2.36 10.00
N LEU A 109 0.63 2.94 8.92
CA LEU A 109 1.99 2.66 8.48
C LEU A 109 3.04 3.06 9.53
N THR A 110 2.85 4.18 10.21
CA THR A 110 3.73 4.63 11.30
C THR A 110 3.71 3.64 12.46
N LEU A 111 2.52 3.28 12.97
CA LEU A 111 2.38 2.29 14.05
C LEU A 111 2.98 0.93 13.66
N MET A 112 2.86 0.57 12.38
CA MET A 112 3.45 -0.66 11.87
C MET A 112 4.98 -0.62 11.84
N ALA A 113 5.56 0.50 11.38
CA ALA A 113 7.01 0.72 11.41
C ALA A 113 7.59 0.76 12.84
N GLU A 114 6.80 1.19 13.82
CA GLU A 114 7.15 1.19 15.24
C GLU A 114 6.98 -0.18 15.92
N GLY A 115 6.42 -1.17 15.21
CA GLY A 115 6.13 -2.50 15.74
C GLY A 115 4.93 -2.55 16.69
N GLU A 116 4.11 -1.49 16.72
CA GLU A 116 2.89 -1.42 17.51
C GLU A 116 1.67 -2.01 16.78
N LEU A 117 1.77 -2.16 15.47
CA LEU A 117 0.74 -2.72 14.61
C LEU A 117 1.35 -3.75 13.65
N ASN A 118 0.73 -4.92 13.55
CA ASN A 118 1.22 -5.98 12.65
C ASN A 118 0.36 -6.14 11.40
N GLU A 119 -0.83 -5.56 11.35
CA GLU A 119 -1.77 -5.70 10.25
C GLU A 119 -2.44 -4.36 9.88
N ILE A 120 -2.43 -4.00 8.60
CA ILE A 120 -3.18 -2.88 8.04
C ILE A 120 -4.20 -3.41 7.05
N VAL A 121 -5.48 -3.11 7.28
CA VAL A 121 -6.56 -3.47 6.37
C VAL A 121 -7.06 -2.23 5.64
N LEU A 122 -6.99 -2.26 4.31
CA LEU A 122 -7.60 -1.25 3.44
C LEU A 122 -8.78 -1.88 2.69
N GLU A 123 -9.95 -1.28 2.83
CA GLU A 123 -11.18 -1.73 2.16
C GLU A 123 -11.77 -0.61 1.30
N GLU A 124 -12.40 -1.02 0.20
CA GLU A 124 -13.18 -0.13 -0.65
C GLU A 124 -14.37 0.43 0.15
N LYS A 125 -14.37 1.75 0.40
CA LYS A 125 -15.58 2.44 0.90
C LYS A 125 -16.60 2.48 -0.24
N GLY A 126 -17.74 1.82 -0.03
CA GLY A 126 -18.90 1.84 -0.93
C GLY A 126 -19.56 3.21 -1.03
#